data_AF-A0A7V9EVD5-F1
#
_entry.id   AF-A0A7V9EVD5-F1
#
_cell.length_a   1.000
_cell.length_b   1.000
_cell.length_c   1.000
_cell.angle_alpha   90.00
_cell.angle_beta   90.00
_cell.angle_gamma   90.00
#
_symmetry.space_group_name_H-M   'P 1'
#
loop_
_entity.id
_entity.type
_entity.pdbx_description
1 polymer ?
#
loop_
_entity_poly.entity_id
_entity_poly.type
_entity_poly.pdbx_seq_one_letter_code
_entity_poly.pdbx_strand_id
1 'polypeptide(L)'
;MAIIAEEPMQHRQEWTTAPQEVFPGETRLAKPISSLAFLAKASAVLGATLDYEKTLRELAELAVPRLADWCIVYLVDEDALRPVATAHVDLAKAQQMRALLERYPAELTPTVGPAAVVKTGRSVYSPDVSEELLAKVTAGPEHLEMLRSIGMQSVIIVPLAARGRRLGALSLATERGRVADKDDLALARELGRRAALAVDNARLFHDMEVAQTEARFQAALLRAQNEAGIDGVLIVSPEGEMISYNHRFAEIWGIDEQVMHSRSDDAALARAMEQVDDPEAFIARVRQVYEQRPSRTQEEVVLCDGRVVDRYGAPLYGDDGTYYGWAWYFRDVTEHKQAEHALFESGERFATLARTLQESLLPPDLPEVRGVELATRYHPAGAGLDVGGDFYDVFRTGRDRWGIVVGDVCGKGAEAARFTALARYTVRAASVQTRAPSRVLSVLNEAMLRQNTSQGEQGEGRFATVIYATLRRARGRVSLTLSSGGHPPGLVVRTDGTVERVEAPGMVLGLFPQADLSEAEVTLKPGDSLVLYTDGVTEARGPEGEFGEQRLIELVSGCAGASAKTLAEELELAVLDHQGGDAADDIAILVIHAT
;
A
#
# COMPACT_ATOMS: atom_id res chain seq x y z
N MET A 1 15.31 -37.83 56.40
CA MET A 1 14.51 -38.84 57.14
C MET A 1 13.80 -39.68 56.08
N ALA A 2 14.29 -40.84 55.65
CA ALA A 2 14.56 -42.10 56.35
C ALA A 2 13.30 -42.99 56.52
N ILE A 3 13.25 -44.04 55.67
CA ILE A 3 12.82 -45.46 55.90
C ILE A 3 11.30 -45.67 56.14
N ILE A 4 10.56 -46.61 55.51
CA ILE A 4 10.49 -48.11 55.56
C ILE A 4 9.40 -48.51 54.51
N ALA A 5 9.59 -49.34 53.47
CA ALA A 5 9.83 -50.79 53.32
C ALA A 5 8.64 -51.74 53.64
N GLU A 6 8.50 -52.76 52.79
CA GLU A 6 7.81 -54.06 52.94
C GLU A 6 6.45 -54.33 52.27
N GLU A 7 6.46 -55.48 51.58
CA GLU A 7 5.54 -56.15 50.65
C GLU A 7 4.82 -57.31 51.45
N PRO A 8 4.33 -58.43 50.85
CA PRO A 8 2.97 -58.75 50.39
C PRO A 8 2.27 -59.92 51.18
N MET A 9 1.00 -60.24 50.85
CA MET A 9 0.35 -61.53 51.18
C MET A 9 -0.51 -61.95 49.96
N GLN A 10 -0.25 -63.03 49.21
CA GLN A 10 -0.29 -64.47 49.52
C GLN A 10 -1.56 -64.96 50.22
N HIS A 11 -2.44 -65.62 49.46
CA HIS A 11 -3.21 -66.76 49.96
C HIS A 11 -2.93 -67.96 49.04
N ARG A 12 -2.14 -68.89 49.58
CA ARG A 12 -1.89 -70.24 49.08
C ARG A 12 -2.62 -71.18 50.03
N GLN A 13 -3.45 -72.09 49.51
CA GLN A 13 -3.87 -73.30 50.22
C GLN A 13 -3.44 -74.50 49.38
N GLU A 14 -2.50 -75.26 49.93
CA GLU A 14 -2.21 -76.66 49.60
C GLU A 14 -3.44 -77.52 49.98
N TRP A 15 -3.68 -78.73 49.46
CA TRP A 15 -3.18 -80.00 50.02
C TRP A 15 -3.36 -81.17 48.99
N THR A 16 -2.22 -81.78 48.63
CA THR A 16 -1.90 -83.24 48.59
C THR A 16 -2.63 -84.28 47.70
N THR A 17 -1.81 -84.83 46.77
CA THR A 17 -1.57 -86.24 46.35
C THR A 17 -2.63 -87.12 45.64
N ALA A 18 -2.43 -87.25 44.31
CA ALA A 18 -2.16 -88.45 43.46
C ALA A 18 -3.00 -89.76 43.64
N PRO A 19 -3.29 -90.53 42.56
CA PRO A 19 -2.24 -91.17 41.76
C PRO A 19 -2.34 -90.98 40.23
N GLN A 20 -1.16 -91.16 39.62
CA GLN A 20 -0.91 -91.28 38.19
C GLN A 20 -1.64 -92.49 37.58
N GLU A 21 -2.31 -92.28 36.45
CA GLU A 21 -2.47 -93.32 35.43
C GLU A 21 -1.89 -92.79 34.11
N VAL A 22 -0.86 -93.48 33.64
CA VAL A 22 -0.26 -93.31 32.32
C VAL A 22 -0.88 -94.38 31.43
N PHE A 23 -1.61 -93.97 30.40
CA PHE A 23 -1.79 -94.78 29.19
C PHE A 23 -1.51 -93.94 27.94
N PRO A 24 -0.79 -94.51 26.94
CA PRO A 24 -0.20 -93.76 25.84
C PRO A 24 -1.09 -93.75 24.59
N GLY A 25 -1.00 -92.65 23.83
CA GLY A 25 -1.30 -92.62 22.40
C GLY A 25 -2.76 -92.42 22.03
N GLU A 26 -3.19 -91.15 21.97
CA GLU A 26 -4.32 -90.77 21.10
C GLU A 26 -3.98 -89.53 20.27
N THR A 27 -3.94 -89.80 18.97
CA THR A 27 -3.84 -88.94 17.80
C THR A 27 -4.67 -87.65 17.90
N ARG A 28 -3.95 -86.52 17.81
CA ARG A 28 -4.31 -85.24 17.17
C ARG A 28 -5.76 -85.12 16.65
N LEU A 29 -6.64 -84.42 17.39
CA LEU A 29 -7.87 -83.77 16.85
C LEU A 29 -8.26 -82.60 17.78
N ALA A 30 -7.70 -81.41 17.53
CA ALA A 30 -8.26 -80.17 18.07
C ALA A 30 -9.63 -79.94 17.40
N LYS A 31 -10.69 -79.78 18.19
CA LYS A 31 -12.05 -79.52 17.69
C LYS A 31 -12.04 -78.31 16.74
N PRO A 32 -12.59 -78.40 15.50
CA PRO A 32 -12.67 -77.25 14.61
C PRO A 32 -13.57 -76.18 15.26
N ILE A 33 -13.04 -74.95 15.37
CA ILE A 33 -13.83 -73.78 15.74
C ILE A 33 -15.00 -73.68 14.74
N SER A 34 -16.23 -73.67 15.26
CA SER A 34 -17.41 -73.51 14.41
C SER A 34 -17.33 -72.19 13.63
N SER A 35 -17.83 -72.17 12.40
CA SER A 35 -17.77 -71.00 11.52
C SER A 35 -18.30 -69.71 12.18
N LEU A 36 -19.26 -69.84 13.10
CA LEU A 36 -19.78 -68.75 13.95
C LEU A 36 -18.74 -68.19 14.92
N ALA A 37 -17.99 -69.05 15.61
CA ALA A 37 -16.98 -68.62 16.57
C ALA A 37 -15.77 -67.95 15.88
N PHE A 38 -15.42 -68.39 14.67
CA PHE A 38 -14.42 -67.71 13.83
C PHE A 38 -14.89 -66.30 13.45
N LEU A 39 -16.11 -66.17 12.93
CA LEU A 39 -16.68 -64.87 12.53
C LEU A 39 -16.82 -63.92 13.74
N ALA A 40 -17.16 -64.42 14.92
CA ALA A 40 -17.21 -63.62 16.15
C ALA A 40 -15.83 -63.08 16.52
N LYS A 41 -14.77 -63.90 16.47
CA LYS A 41 -13.39 -63.47 16.73
C LYS A 41 -12.91 -62.46 15.68
N ALA A 42 -13.23 -62.68 14.40
CA ALA A 42 -12.91 -61.73 13.34
C ALA A 42 -13.61 -60.38 13.55
N SER A 43 -14.88 -60.37 13.96
CA SER A 43 -15.60 -59.14 14.32
C SER A 43 -14.97 -58.40 15.50
N ALA A 44 -14.47 -59.11 16.51
CA ALA A 44 -13.80 -58.49 17.64
C ALA A 44 -12.51 -57.78 17.22
N VAL A 45 -11.69 -58.40 16.36
CA VAL A 45 -10.50 -57.78 15.77
C VAL A 45 -10.87 -56.55 14.95
N LEU A 46 -11.88 -56.67 14.09
CA LEU A 46 -12.33 -55.60 13.20
C LEU A 46 -12.92 -54.38 13.91
N GLY A 47 -13.33 -54.53 15.18
CA GLY A 47 -13.87 -53.44 16.01
C GLY A 47 -12.90 -52.90 17.06
N ALA A 48 -11.69 -53.44 17.18
CA ALA A 48 -10.78 -53.14 18.29
C ALA A 48 -10.01 -51.81 18.14
N THR A 49 -9.79 -51.36 16.91
CA THR A 49 -9.03 -50.13 16.63
C THR A 49 -9.51 -49.44 15.35
N LEU A 50 -9.28 -48.13 15.27
CA LEU A 50 -9.50 -47.32 14.08
C LEU A 50 -8.31 -47.36 13.11
N ASP A 51 -7.20 -48.01 13.49
CA ASP A 51 -6.11 -48.34 12.56
C ASP A 51 -6.54 -49.54 11.70
N TYR A 52 -7.10 -49.24 10.53
CA TYR A 52 -7.60 -50.26 9.63
C TYR A 52 -6.46 -51.14 9.06
N GLU A 53 -5.23 -50.63 8.89
CA GLU A 53 -4.13 -51.44 8.35
C GLU A 53 -3.68 -52.49 9.36
N LYS A 54 -3.54 -52.10 10.62
CA LYS A 54 -3.27 -53.03 11.72
C LYS A 54 -4.39 -54.08 11.85
N THR A 55 -5.63 -53.61 11.81
CA THR A 55 -6.82 -54.46 11.90
C THR A 55 -6.89 -55.50 10.78
N LEU A 56 -6.60 -55.10 9.54
CA LEU A 56 -6.58 -56.00 8.38
C LEU A 56 -5.42 -57.00 8.43
N ARG A 57 -4.29 -56.63 9.04
CA ARG A 57 -3.16 -57.54 9.29
C ARG A 57 -3.55 -58.63 10.29
N GLU A 58 -4.11 -58.24 11.42
CA GLU A 58 -4.61 -59.19 12.43
C GLU A 58 -5.73 -60.08 11.88
N LEU A 59 -6.59 -59.54 11.01
CA LEU A 59 -7.60 -60.33 10.28
C LEU A 59 -6.97 -61.36 9.33
N ALA A 60 -5.94 -60.95 8.58
CA ALA A 60 -5.25 -61.82 7.63
C ALA A 60 -4.54 -62.97 8.35
N GLU A 61 -3.88 -62.67 9.47
CA GLU A 61 -3.26 -63.65 10.36
C GLU A 61 -4.30 -64.58 10.98
N LEU A 62 -5.47 -64.06 11.38
CA LEU A 62 -6.55 -64.88 11.92
C LEU A 62 -7.14 -65.85 10.88
N ALA A 63 -7.21 -65.44 9.62
CA ALA A 63 -7.74 -66.25 8.52
C ALA A 63 -6.86 -67.48 8.21
N VAL A 64 -5.57 -67.43 8.54
CA VAL A 64 -4.58 -68.48 8.31
C VAL A 64 -4.27 -69.22 9.63
N PRO A 65 -4.28 -70.57 9.70
CA PRO A 65 -4.55 -71.53 8.63
C PRO A 65 -6.03 -71.89 8.47
N ARG A 66 -6.96 -71.21 9.15
CA ARG A 66 -8.36 -71.70 9.27
C ARG A 66 -9.11 -71.74 7.94
N LEU A 67 -9.02 -70.69 7.12
CA LEU A 67 -9.73 -70.57 5.84
C LEU A 67 -8.81 -70.84 4.64
N ALA A 68 -7.53 -70.55 4.77
CA ALA A 68 -6.55 -70.66 3.69
C ALA A 68 -5.13 -70.80 4.25
N ASP A 69 -4.19 -71.15 3.38
CA ASP A 69 -2.76 -71.17 3.72
C ASP A 69 -2.14 -69.78 3.48
N TRP A 70 -2.66 -69.04 2.50
CA TRP A 70 -2.31 -67.66 2.16
C TRP A 70 -3.51 -66.73 2.33
N CYS A 71 -3.26 -65.54 2.88
CA CYS A 71 -4.25 -64.46 2.95
C CYS A 71 -3.60 -63.12 2.57
N ILE A 72 -4.19 -62.44 1.59
CA ILE A 72 -3.73 -61.11 1.14
C ILE A 72 -4.92 -60.17 1.09
N VAL A 73 -4.78 -59.01 1.72
CA VAL A 73 -5.78 -57.94 1.69
C VAL A 73 -5.25 -56.80 0.85
N TYR A 74 -6.00 -56.44 -0.18
CA TYR A 74 -5.72 -55.31 -1.07
C TYR A 74 -6.70 -54.19 -0.78
N LEU A 75 -6.21 -52.95 -0.75
CA LEU A 75 -7.05 -51.75 -0.82
C LEU A 75 -6.79 -51.01 -2.12
N VAL A 76 -7.83 -50.35 -2.63
CA VAL A 76 -7.70 -49.43 -3.77
C VAL A 76 -6.95 -48.19 -3.30
N ASP A 77 -5.93 -47.84 -4.06
CA ASP A 77 -5.10 -46.65 -3.90
C ASP A 77 -4.92 -46.02 -5.28
N GLU A 78 -5.57 -44.88 -5.51
CA GLU A 78 -5.72 -44.24 -6.83
C GLU A 78 -6.09 -45.24 -7.95
N ASP A 79 -5.13 -45.59 -8.81
CA ASP A 79 -5.29 -46.48 -9.97
C ASP A 79 -4.70 -47.90 -9.78
N ALA A 80 -4.29 -48.26 -8.56
CA ALA A 80 -3.67 -49.54 -8.24
C ALA A 80 -4.30 -50.24 -7.03
N LEU A 81 -3.97 -51.53 -6.88
CA LEU A 81 -4.28 -52.29 -5.68
C LEU A 81 -3.04 -52.39 -4.79
N ARG A 82 -3.09 -51.71 -3.65
CA ARG A 82 -2.04 -51.76 -2.65
C ARG A 82 -2.28 -52.93 -1.68
N PRO A 83 -1.35 -53.88 -1.55
CA PRO A 83 -1.44 -54.92 -0.53
C PRO A 83 -1.17 -54.29 0.86
N VAL A 84 -2.17 -54.32 1.74
CA VAL A 84 -2.06 -53.75 3.10
C VAL A 84 -1.83 -54.82 4.17
N ALA A 85 -2.15 -56.09 3.85
CA ALA A 85 -1.85 -57.23 4.70
C ALA A 85 -1.51 -58.46 3.84
N THR A 86 -0.54 -59.25 4.33
CA THR A 86 -0.11 -60.53 3.74
C THR A 86 0.24 -61.47 4.88
N ALA A 87 -0.42 -62.63 4.93
CA ALA A 87 -0.25 -63.62 5.98
C ALA A 87 -0.10 -65.04 5.40
N HIS A 88 0.74 -65.83 6.06
CA HIS A 88 0.99 -67.24 5.80
C HIS A 88 1.47 -67.90 7.11
N VAL A 89 1.27 -69.21 7.31
CA VAL A 89 1.72 -69.94 8.53
C VAL A 89 3.25 -69.92 8.70
N ASP A 90 3.95 -69.90 7.58
CA ASP A 90 5.39 -69.70 7.47
C ASP A 90 5.70 -68.22 7.20
N LEU A 91 6.39 -67.59 8.15
CA LEU A 91 6.75 -66.18 8.11
C LEU A 91 7.72 -65.85 6.96
N ALA A 92 8.62 -66.76 6.58
CA ALA A 92 9.57 -66.54 5.49
C ALA A 92 8.83 -66.46 4.15
N LYS A 93 7.85 -67.35 3.95
CA LYS A 93 6.93 -67.32 2.80
C LYS A 93 6.10 -66.03 2.77
N ALA A 94 5.58 -65.55 3.91
CA ALA A 94 4.85 -64.29 3.98
C ALA A 94 5.71 -63.08 3.58
N GLN A 95 6.98 -63.04 4.01
CA GLN A 95 7.93 -61.99 3.65
C GLN A 95 8.31 -62.04 2.16
N GLN A 96 8.57 -63.23 1.63
CA GLN A 96 8.87 -63.42 0.21
C GLN A 96 7.71 -62.95 -0.67
N MET A 97 6.48 -63.28 -0.29
CA MET A 97 5.28 -62.81 -1.00
C MET A 97 5.11 -61.30 -0.94
N ARG A 98 5.39 -60.66 0.21
CA ARG A 98 5.35 -59.21 0.32
C ARG A 98 6.34 -58.53 -0.63
N ALA A 99 7.57 -59.01 -0.68
CA ALA A 99 8.59 -58.51 -1.60
C ALA A 99 8.19 -58.72 -3.08
N LEU A 100 7.53 -59.84 -3.40
CA LEU A 100 6.99 -60.08 -4.74
C LEU A 100 5.90 -59.07 -5.11
N LEU A 101 4.95 -58.81 -4.21
CA LEU A 101 3.86 -57.87 -4.44
C LEU A 101 4.33 -56.40 -4.55
N GLU A 102 5.38 -56.03 -3.83
CA GLU A 102 6.04 -54.73 -3.96
C GLU A 102 6.75 -54.58 -5.31
N ARG A 103 7.40 -55.65 -5.78
CA ARG A 103 8.12 -55.66 -7.07
C ARG A 103 7.18 -55.71 -8.28
N TYR A 104 6.00 -56.30 -8.14
CA TYR A 104 4.98 -56.41 -9.20
C TYR A 104 3.61 -55.96 -8.67
N PRO A 105 3.37 -54.64 -8.52
CA PRO A 105 2.09 -54.13 -8.02
C PRO A 105 0.94 -54.49 -8.96
N ALA A 106 -0.21 -54.82 -8.38
CA ALA A 106 -1.40 -55.15 -9.16
C ALA A 106 -2.05 -53.86 -9.68
N GLU A 107 -1.79 -53.53 -10.95
CA GLU A 107 -2.53 -52.49 -11.65
C GLU A 107 -4.03 -52.83 -11.71
N LEU A 108 -4.90 -51.82 -11.79
CA LEU A 108 -6.34 -52.07 -11.97
C LEU A 108 -6.69 -52.59 -13.38
N THR A 109 -5.76 -52.67 -14.33
CA THR A 109 -5.95 -53.08 -15.73
C THR A 109 -6.39 -54.54 -16.01
N PRO A 110 -5.99 -55.59 -15.25
CA PRO A 110 -6.23 -56.99 -15.65
C PRO A 110 -7.70 -57.42 -15.67
N THR A 111 -8.04 -58.33 -16.59
CA THR A 111 -9.38 -58.96 -16.72
C THR A 111 -9.59 -60.14 -15.75
N VAL A 112 -8.61 -60.46 -14.90
CA VAL A 112 -8.61 -61.59 -13.96
C VAL A 112 -7.94 -61.20 -12.62
N GLY A 113 -8.20 -61.94 -11.54
CA GLY A 113 -7.55 -61.74 -10.23
C GLY A 113 -8.22 -60.66 -9.36
N PRO A 114 -7.49 -60.11 -8.35
CA PRO A 114 -8.03 -59.11 -7.41
C PRO A 114 -8.58 -57.85 -8.10
N ALA A 115 -7.90 -57.37 -9.15
CA ALA A 115 -8.35 -56.21 -9.95
C ALA A 115 -9.72 -56.43 -10.59
N ALA A 116 -9.97 -57.62 -11.15
CA ALA A 116 -11.27 -57.98 -11.73
C ALA A 116 -12.39 -58.02 -10.67
N VAL A 117 -12.08 -58.49 -9.45
CA VAL A 117 -13.06 -58.50 -8.34
C VAL A 117 -13.39 -57.09 -7.89
N VAL A 118 -12.41 -56.19 -7.77
CA VAL A 118 -12.65 -54.77 -7.47
C VAL A 118 -13.45 -54.10 -8.60
N LYS A 119 -13.15 -54.38 -9.87
CA LYS A 119 -13.86 -53.81 -11.03
C LYS A 119 -15.28 -54.33 -11.24
N THR A 120 -15.56 -55.57 -10.88
CA THR A 120 -16.87 -56.21 -11.13
C THR A 120 -17.74 -56.29 -9.88
N GLY A 121 -17.15 -56.23 -8.69
CA GLY A 121 -17.81 -56.50 -7.42
C GLY A 121 -18.25 -57.97 -7.24
N ARG A 122 -17.82 -58.88 -8.12
CA ARG A 122 -18.19 -60.31 -8.08
C ARG A 122 -17.03 -61.14 -7.53
N SER A 123 -17.31 -62.00 -6.54
CA SER A 123 -16.30 -62.93 -6.02
C SER A 123 -15.85 -63.91 -7.10
N VAL A 124 -14.56 -64.24 -7.11
CA VAL A 124 -13.96 -65.28 -7.94
C VAL A 124 -13.62 -66.48 -7.05
N TYR A 125 -13.92 -67.68 -7.54
CA TYR A 125 -13.55 -68.93 -6.89
C TYR A 125 -13.03 -69.89 -7.95
N SER A 126 -11.82 -70.41 -7.74
CA SER A 126 -11.17 -71.40 -8.60
C SER A 126 -10.65 -72.55 -7.72
N PRO A 127 -11.25 -73.76 -7.82
CA PRO A 127 -10.85 -74.93 -7.03
C PRO A 127 -9.54 -75.57 -7.53
N ASP A 128 -9.11 -75.21 -8.74
CA ASP A 128 -7.89 -75.68 -9.38
C ASP A 128 -7.25 -74.52 -10.15
N VAL A 129 -6.16 -73.98 -9.62
CA VAL A 129 -5.42 -72.88 -10.22
C VAL A 129 -4.60 -73.40 -11.39
N SER A 130 -5.16 -73.27 -12.59
CA SER A 130 -4.52 -73.73 -13.82
C SER A 130 -3.35 -72.86 -14.26
N GLU A 131 -2.44 -73.45 -15.05
CA GLU A 131 -1.35 -72.75 -15.76
C GLU A 131 -1.87 -71.56 -16.57
N GLU A 132 -3.02 -71.72 -17.21
CA GLU A 132 -3.67 -70.68 -18.01
C GLU A 132 -4.14 -69.49 -17.15
N LEU A 133 -4.58 -69.76 -15.91
CA LEU A 133 -5.00 -68.72 -14.97
C LEU A 133 -3.79 -67.90 -14.49
N LEU A 134 -2.67 -68.57 -14.16
CA LEU A 134 -1.42 -67.91 -13.76
C LEU A 134 -0.83 -67.08 -14.91
N ALA A 135 -0.91 -67.56 -16.15
CA ALA A 135 -0.44 -66.83 -17.33
C ALA A 135 -1.22 -65.53 -17.61
N LYS A 136 -2.49 -65.42 -17.16
CA LYS A 136 -3.32 -64.22 -17.34
C LYS A 136 -3.10 -63.13 -16.29
N VAL A 137 -2.44 -63.45 -15.18
CA VAL A 137 -2.21 -62.51 -14.06
C VAL A 137 -0.74 -62.11 -13.90
N THR A 138 0.16 -62.70 -14.68
CA THR A 138 1.59 -62.40 -14.62
C THR A 138 1.95 -61.10 -15.35
N ALA A 139 2.98 -60.41 -14.86
CA ALA A 139 3.60 -59.24 -15.51
C ALA A 139 4.74 -59.61 -16.46
N GLY A 140 5.11 -60.90 -16.53
CA GLY A 140 6.18 -61.42 -17.38
C GLY A 140 6.65 -62.83 -17.00
N PRO A 141 7.64 -63.40 -17.72
CA PRO A 141 8.10 -64.77 -17.49
C PRO A 141 8.68 -65.01 -16.08
N GLU A 142 9.45 -64.04 -15.56
CA GLU A 142 10.04 -64.10 -14.21
C GLU A 142 8.94 -64.14 -13.13
N HIS A 143 7.92 -63.28 -13.24
CA HIS A 143 6.79 -63.24 -12.30
C HIS A 143 5.97 -64.55 -12.37
N LEU A 144 5.81 -65.16 -13.55
CA LEU A 144 5.11 -66.43 -13.69
C LEU A 144 5.83 -67.59 -12.99
N GLU A 145 7.17 -67.66 -13.10
CA GLU A 145 7.97 -68.66 -12.39
C GLU A 145 7.89 -68.51 -10.87
N MET A 146 7.89 -67.26 -10.38
CA MET A 146 7.70 -66.98 -8.96
C MET A 146 6.30 -67.40 -8.48
N LEU A 147 5.24 -67.10 -9.24
CA LEU A 147 3.87 -67.54 -8.94
C LEU A 147 3.73 -69.08 -8.93
N ARG A 148 4.42 -69.78 -9.84
CA ARG A 148 4.46 -71.26 -9.83
C ARG A 148 5.12 -71.81 -8.56
N SER A 149 6.21 -71.19 -8.11
CA SER A 149 6.96 -71.64 -6.93
C SER A 149 6.15 -71.56 -5.62
N ILE A 150 5.12 -70.69 -5.59
CA ILE A 150 4.21 -70.52 -4.44
C ILE A 150 3.26 -71.73 -4.29
N GLY A 151 2.99 -72.48 -5.37
CA GLY A 151 2.29 -73.76 -5.28
C GLY A 151 0.80 -73.69 -4.93
N MET A 152 0.11 -72.62 -5.33
CA MET A 152 -1.34 -72.44 -5.10
C MET A 152 -2.16 -73.54 -5.78
N GLN A 153 -3.02 -74.22 -5.01
CA GLN A 153 -3.95 -75.25 -5.50
C GLN A 153 -5.34 -74.67 -5.77
N SER A 154 -5.89 -73.86 -4.85
CA SER A 154 -7.19 -73.20 -5.02
C SER A 154 -7.13 -71.74 -4.57
N VAL A 155 -8.02 -70.89 -5.10
CA VAL A 155 -8.12 -69.47 -4.73
C VAL A 155 -9.57 -68.99 -4.63
N ILE A 156 -9.84 -68.23 -3.58
CA ILE A 156 -11.06 -67.44 -3.37
C ILE A 156 -10.66 -65.97 -3.32
N ILE A 157 -11.33 -65.13 -4.11
CA ILE A 157 -11.15 -63.69 -4.06
C ILE A 157 -12.52 -63.04 -3.88
N VAL A 158 -12.67 -62.24 -2.84
CA VAL A 158 -13.93 -61.56 -2.50
C VAL A 158 -13.73 -60.04 -2.46
N PRO A 159 -14.74 -59.25 -2.86
CA PRO A 159 -14.64 -57.81 -2.80
C PRO A 159 -14.74 -57.32 -1.35
N LEU A 160 -13.97 -56.28 -1.04
CA LEU A 160 -14.19 -55.44 0.13
C LEU A 160 -15.10 -54.30 -0.30
N ALA A 161 -16.41 -54.50 -0.18
CA ALA A 161 -17.40 -53.51 -0.57
C ALA A 161 -18.26 -53.08 0.63
N ALA A 162 -18.36 -51.77 0.83
CA ALA A 162 -19.18 -51.14 1.86
C ALA A 162 -19.90 -49.92 1.27
N ARG A 163 -21.18 -49.74 1.61
CA ARG A 163 -22.00 -48.58 1.22
C ARG A 163 -21.91 -48.20 -0.28
N GLY A 164 -21.86 -49.21 -1.16
CA GLY A 164 -21.77 -49.01 -2.62
C GLY A 164 -20.37 -48.70 -3.16
N ARG A 165 -19.36 -48.55 -2.29
CA ARG A 165 -17.95 -48.36 -2.67
C ARG A 165 -17.21 -49.69 -2.61
N ARG A 166 -16.26 -49.88 -3.54
CA ARG A 166 -15.39 -51.06 -3.60
C ARG A 166 -14.02 -50.63 -3.13
N LEU A 167 -13.76 -50.88 -1.85
CA LEU A 167 -12.58 -50.42 -1.14
C LEU A 167 -11.34 -51.27 -1.44
N GLY A 168 -11.53 -52.49 -1.96
CA GLY A 168 -10.44 -53.42 -2.20
C GLY A 168 -10.91 -54.85 -2.42
N ALA A 169 -10.00 -55.81 -2.22
CA ALA A 169 -10.27 -57.24 -2.33
C ALA A 169 -9.53 -58.04 -1.26
N LEU A 170 -10.13 -59.15 -0.82
CA LEU A 170 -9.51 -60.15 0.03
C LEU A 170 -9.27 -61.42 -0.79
N SER A 171 -8.01 -61.84 -0.88
CA SER A 171 -7.59 -63.06 -1.57
C SER A 171 -7.14 -64.11 -0.56
N LEU A 172 -7.68 -65.31 -0.72
CA LEU A 172 -7.41 -66.49 0.09
C LEU A 172 -6.98 -67.62 -0.85
N ALA A 173 -5.81 -68.22 -0.63
CA ALA A 173 -5.32 -69.31 -1.46
C ALA A 173 -4.82 -70.49 -0.61
N THR A 174 -4.99 -71.71 -1.11
CA THR A 174 -4.53 -72.95 -0.45
C THR A 174 -3.34 -73.55 -1.19
N GLU A 175 -2.49 -74.28 -0.47
CA GLU A 175 -1.38 -75.06 -1.04
C GLU A 175 -1.79 -76.54 -1.27
N ARG A 176 -0.88 -77.32 -1.87
CA ARG A 176 -1.10 -78.73 -2.21
C ARG A 176 -1.55 -79.56 -0.99
N GLY A 177 -2.72 -80.19 -1.12
CA GLY A 177 -3.33 -81.04 -0.10
C GLY A 177 -4.63 -80.48 0.48
N ARG A 178 -5.01 -79.25 0.09
CA ARG A 178 -6.26 -78.60 0.50
C ARG A 178 -6.90 -77.87 -0.67
N VAL A 179 -8.21 -78.07 -0.86
CA VAL A 179 -9.04 -77.32 -1.82
C VAL A 179 -10.11 -76.60 -1.01
N ALA A 180 -10.19 -75.28 -1.14
CA ALA A 180 -11.27 -74.51 -0.53
C ALA A 180 -12.61 -74.90 -1.15
N ASP A 181 -13.69 -74.95 -0.36
CA ASP A 181 -15.01 -75.33 -0.84
C ASP A 181 -15.99 -74.13 -0.92
N LYS A 182 -17.27 -74.41 -1.16
CA LYS A 182 -18.31 -73.38 -1.25
C LYS A 182 -18.66 -72.75 0.11
N ASP A 183 -18.45 -73.46 1.21
CA ASP A 183 -18.69 -72.95 2.56
C ASP A 183 -17.56 -71.98 2.96
N ASP A 184 -16.31 -72.29 2.56
CA ASP A 184 -15.18 -71.38 2.67
C ASP A 184 -15.42 -70.08 1.87
N LEU A 185 -16.00 -70.17 0.66
CA LEU A 185 -16.39 -68.99 -0.13
C LEU A 185 -17.47 -68.15 0.58
N ALA A 186 -18.46 -68.79 1.20
CA ALA A 186 -19.50 -68.09 1.96
C ALA A 186 -18.90 -67.36 3.17
N LEU A 187 -17.97 -68.01 3.88
CA LEU A 187 -17.26 -67.39 5.01
C LEU A 187 -16.34 -66.25 4.57
N ALA A 188 -15.61 -66.43 3.48
CA ALA A 188 -14.77 -65.39 2.91
C ALA A 188 -15.58 -64.15 2.54
N ARG A 189 -16.77 -64.31 1.93
CA ARG A 189 -17.66 -63.19 1.60
C ARG A 189 -18.11 -62.41 2.84
N GLU A 190 -18.49 -63.11 3.91
CA GLU A 190 -18.90 -62.46 5.14
C GLU A 190 -17.72 -61.77 5.84
N LEU A 191 -16.53 -62.37 5.79
CA LEU A 191 -15.28 -61.77 6.27
C LEU A 191 -14.95 -60.49 5.49
N GLY A 192 -15.03 -60.55 4.16
CA GLY A 192 -14.80 -59.41 3.28
C GLY A 192 -15.80 -58.27 3.51
N ARG A 193 -17.08 -58.58 3.74
CA ARG A 193 -18.10 -57.57 4.08
C ARG A 193 -17.80 -56.86 5.40
N ARG A 194 -17.40 -57.61 6.44
CA ARG A 194 -17.05 -57.04 7.75
C ARG A 194 -15.78 -56.21 7.69
N ALA A 195 -14.76 -56.72 7.00
CA ALA A 195 -13.51 -56.01 6.80
C ALA A 195 -13.73 -54.69 6.04
N ALA A 196 -14.56 -54.72 4.98
CA ALA A 196 -14.92 -53.51 4.24
C ALA A 196 -15.61 -52.47 5.12
N LEU A 197 -16.55 -52.89 5.99
CA LEU A 197 -17.25 -51.96 6.88
C LEU A 197 -16.30 -51.32 7.92
N ALA A 198 -15.35 -52.10 8.46
CA ALA A 198 -14.35 -51.59 9.39
C ALA A 198 -13.44 -50.54 8.73
N VAL A 199 -12.96 -50.83 7.51
CA VAL A 199 -12.14 -49.90 6.71
C VAL A 199 -12.91 -48.63 6.35
N ASP A 200 -14.16 -48.76 5.90
CA ASP A 200 -15.01 -47.61 5.56
C ASP A 200 -15.23 -46.69 6.77
N ASN A 201 -15.56 -47.27 7.93
CA ASN A 201 -15.75 -46.52 9.15
C ASN A 201 -14.47 -45.81 9.59
N ALA A 202 -13.33 -46.51 9.61
CA ALA A 202 -12.05 -45.93 10.00
C ALA A 202 -11.63 -44.74 9.11
N ARG A 203 -11.80 -44.87 7.77
CA ARG A 203 -11.53 -43.78 6.83
C ARG A 203 -12.42 -42.56 7.08
N LEU A 204 -13.73 -42.76 7.27
CA LEU A 204 -14.66 -41.68 7.55
C LEU A 204 -14.32 -40.92 8.84
N PHE A 205 -13.90 -41.62 9.90
CA PHE A 205 -13.47 -40.98 11.14
C PHE A 205 -12.22 -40.14 10.94
N HIS A 206 -11.22 -40.66 10.21
CA HIS A 206 -9.99 -39.93 9.92
C HIS A 206 -10.25 -38.66 9.09
N ASP A 207 -11.03 -38.77 8.00
CA ASP A 207 -11.38 -37.64 7.14
C ASP A 207 -12.11 -36.54 7.93
N MET A 208 -13.01 -36.93 8.84
CA MET A 208 -13.72 -36.00 9.71
C MET A 208 -12.78 -35.28 10.70
N GLU A 209 -11.82 -35.98 11.30
CA GLU A 209 -10.84 -35.37 12.21
C GLU A 209 -9.92 -34.38 11.49
N VAL A 210 -9.46 -34.73 10.28
CA VAL A 210 -8.64 -33.84 9.44
C VAL A 210 -9.44 -32.59 9.08
N ALA A 211 -10.67 -32.74 8.59
CA ALA A 211 -11.53 -31.61 8.25
C ALA A 211 -11.85 -30.73 9.47
N GLN A 212 -12.09 -31.34 10.64
CA GLN A 212 -12.34 -30.60 11.88
C GLN A 212 -11.09 -29.84 12.35
N THR A 213 -9.90 -30.45 12.21
CA THR A 213 -8.64 -29.81 12.58
C THR A 213 -8.34 -28.62 11.67
N GLU A 214 -8.53 -28.78 10.36
CA GLU A 214 -8.39 -27.69 9.40
C GLU A 214 -9.38 -26.56 9.68
N ALA A 215 -10.66 -26.88 9.89
CA ALA A 215 -11.67 -25.88 10.22
C ALA A 215 -11.35 -25.14 11.54
N ARG A 216 -10.83 -25.85 12.55
CA ARG A 216 -10.37 -25.24 13.82
C ARG A 216 -9.18 -24.32 13.59
N PHE A 217 -8.23 -24.70 12.75
CA PHE A 217 -7.07 -23.87 12.41
C PHE A 217 -7.50 -22.59 11.67
N GLN A 218 -8.34 -22.71 10.64
CA GLN A 218 -8.88 -21.56 9.91
C GLN A 218 -9.65 -20.60 10.83
N ALA A 219 -10.50 -21.14 11.72
CA ALA A 219 -11.22 -20.32 12.69
C ALA A 219 -10.28 -19.61 13.69
N ALA A 220 -9.22 -20.26 14.14
CA ALA A 220 -8.21 -19.66 15.02
C ALA A 220 -7.42 -18.55 14.30
N LEU A 221 -7.06 -18.76 13.04
CA LEU A 221 -6.38 -17.76 12.20
C LEU A 221 -7.23 -16.51 12.01
N LEU A 222 -8.51 -16.66 11.64
CA LEU A 222 -9.44 -15.54 11.46
C LEU A 222 -9.64 -14.75 12.75
N ARG A 223 -9.76 -15.42 13.91
CA ARG A 223 -9.82 -14.74 15.21
C ARG A 223 -8.56 -13.97 15.52
N ALA A 224 -7.38 -14.57 15.30
CA ALA A 224 -6.11 -13.90 15.55
C ALA A 224 -5.93 -12.66 14.65
N GLN A 225 -6.34 -12.74 13.38
CA GLN A 225 -6.33 -11.60 12.46
C GLN A 225 -7.31 -10.52 12.89
N ASN A 226 -8.53 -10.90 13.28
CA ASN A 226 -9.54 -9.96 13.76
C ASN A 226 -9.08 -9.25 15.05
N GLU A 227 -8.44 -9.97 15.97
CA GLU A 227 -7.88 -9.38 17.19
C GLU A 227 -6.67 -8.50 16.87
N ALA A 228 -5.68 -8.97 16.11
CA ALA A 228 -4.47 -8.20 15.84
C ALA A 228 -4.67 -6.98 14.91
N GLY A 229 -5.88 -6.77 14.39
CA GLY A 229 -6.22 -5.64 13.54
C GLY A 229 -5.95 -4.29 14.21
N ILE A 230 -5.73 -3.27 13.38
CA ILE A 230 -5.65 -1.87 13.85
C ILE A 230 -7.08 -1.31 14.04
N ASP A 231 -8.00 -1.74 13.19
CA ASP A 231 -9.39 -1.30 13.23
C ASP A 231 -10.17 -2.01 14.33
N GLY A 232 -11.00 -1.25 15.04
CA GLY A 232 -12.07 -1.81 15.86
C GLY A 232 -13.12 -2.42 14.95
N VAL A 233 -13.49 -3.67 15.19
CA VAL A 233 -14.51 -4.39 14.42
C VAL A 233 -15.68 -4.73 15.33
N LEU A 234 -16.90 -4.51 14.85
CA LEU A 234 -18.15 -4.91 15.49
C LEU A 234 -19.10 -5.46 14.43
N ILE A 235 -19.69 -6.63 14.66
CA ILE A 235 -20.71 -7.23 13.80
C ILE A 235 -21.98 -7.38 14.63
N VAL A 236 -23.07 -6.81 14.15
CA VAL A 236 -24.36 -6.76 14.83
C VAL A 236 -25.42 -7.51 14.03
N SER A 237 -26.19 -8.37 14.70
CA SER A 237 -27.30 -9.10 14.10
C SER A 237 -28.49 -8.18 13.77
N PRO A 238 -29.46 -8.63 12.94
CA PRO A 238 -30.69 -7.88 12.70
C PRO A 238 -31.51 -7.59 13.98
N GLU A 239 -31.32 -8.40 15.03
CA GLU A 239 -31.99 -8.30 16.33
C GLU A 239 -31.25 -7.40 17.33
N GLY A 240 -30.11 -6.81 16.95
CA GLY A 240 -29.32 -5.93 17.83
C GLY A 240 -28.36 -6.67 18.77
N GLU A 241 -28.03 -7.94 18.48
CA GLU A 241 -27.01 -8.69 19.22
C GLU A 241 -25.62 -8.50 18.58
N MET A 242 -24.60 -8.25 19.41
CA MET A 242 -23.21 -8.22 18.97
C MET A 242 -22.73 -9.66 18.70
N ILE A 243 -22.71 -10.05 17.42
CA ILE A 243 -22.26 -11.37 16.93
C ILE A 243 -20.75 -11.54 17.12
N SER A 244 -19.98 -10.50 16.81
CA SER A 244 -18.52 -10.53 16.87
C SER A 244 -17.99 -9.14 17.13
N TYR A 245 -16.89 -9.05 17.88
CA TYR A 245 -16.14 -7.82 18.09
C TYR A 245 -14.68 -8.17 18.38
N ASN A 246 -13.77 -7.21 18.28
CA ASN A 246 -12.37 -7.35 18.70
C ASN A 246 -12.03 -6.40 19.85
N HIS A 247 -10.84 -6.58 20.46
CA HIS A 247 -10.40 -5.70 21.54
C HIS A 247 -10.26 -4.23 21.12
N ARG A 248 -9.86 -3.95 19.86
CA ARG A 248 -9.71 -2.60 19.34
C ARG A 248 -11.01 -1.80 19.37
N PHE A 249 -12.14 -2.45 19.08
CA PHE A 249 -13.45 -1.80 19.17
C PHE A 249 -13.73 -1.31 20.60
N ALA A 250 -13.49 -2.16 21.60
CA ALA A 250 -13.66 -1.80 23.00
C ALA A 250 -12.68 -0.71 23.45
N GLU A 251 -11.43 -0.74 22.98
CA GLU A 251 -10.42 0.28 23.29
C GLU A 251 -10.77 1.66 22.70
N ILE A 252 -11.11 1.73 21.42
CA ILE A 252 -11.44 3.00 20.73
C ILE A 252 -12.60 3.70 21.43
N TRP A 253 -13.65 2.93 21.75
CA TRP A 253 -14.88 3.43 22.36
C TRP A 253 -14.91 3.37 23.90
N GLY A 254 -13.82 2.94 24.55
CA GLY A 254 -13.76 2.83 26.01
C GLY A 254 -14.89 1.99 26.64
N ILE A 255 -15.30 0.91 25.97
CA ILE A 255 -16.44 0.08 26.39
C ILE A 255 -15.97 -0.95 27.43
N ASP A 256 -16.59 -0.90 28.60
CA ASP A 256 -16.26 -1.79 29.72
C ASP A 256 -16.64 -3.25 29.45
N GLU A 257 -15.90 -4.17 30.08
CA GLU A 257 -16.06 -5.62 29.88
C GLU A 257 -17.49 -6.11 30.17
N GLN A 258 -18.20 -5.48 31.11
CA GLN A 258 -19.60 -5.82 31.43
C GLN A 258 -20.54 -5.60 30.25
N VAL A 259 -20.35 -4.51 29.50
CA VAL A 259 -21.14 -4.20 28.30
C VAL A 259 -20.76 -5.16 27.18
N MET A 260 -19.47 -5.45 27.01
CA MET A 260 -19.01 -6.42 26.01
C MET A 260 -19.54 -7.84 26.25
N HIS A 261 -19.62 -8.27 27.52
CA HIS A 261 -20.21 -9.56 27.92
C HIS A 261 -21.73 -9.61 27.72
N SER A 262 -22.42 -8.46 27.79
CA SER A 262 -23.87 -8.40 27.57
C SER A 262 -24.29 -8.70 26.12
N ARG A 263 -23.36 -8.54 25.17
CA ARG A 263 -23.61 -8.64 23.72
C ARG A 263 -24.75 -7.78 23.18
N SER A 264 -25.13 -6.71 23.89
CA SER A 264 -26.14 -5.77 23.44
C SER A 264 -25.51 -4.63 22.63
N ASP A 265 -25.91 -4.48 21.36
CA ASP A 265 -25.51 -3.33 20.54
C ASP A 265 -26.03 -2.02 21.14
N ASP A 266 -27.28 -2.01 21.62
CA ASP A 266 -27.88 -0.83 22.28
C ASP A 266 -27.06 -0.34 23.48
N ALA A 267 -26.52 -1.27 24.29
CA ALA A 267 -25.69 -0.91 25.44
C ALA A 267 -24.33 -0.34 25.02
N ALA A 268 -23.70 -0.92 23.98
CA ALA A 268 -22.46 -0.40 23.40
C ALA A 268 -22.66 0.97 22.74
N LEU A 269 -23.77 1.15 22.03
CA LEU A 269 -24.16 2.39 21.38
C LEU A 269 -24.42 3.50 22.40
N ALA A 270 -25.10 3.20 23.51
CA ALA A 270 -25.30 4.17 24.59
C ALA A 270 -23.97 4.69 25.15
N ARG A 271 -22.98 3.80 25.33
CA ARG A 271 -21.64 4.17 25.78
C ARG A 271 -20.86 5.02 24.78
N ALA A 272 -21.02 4.72 23.48
CA ALA A 272 -20.45 5.54 22.41
C ALA A 272 -21.07 6.95 22.40
N MET A 273 -22.40 7.06 22.55
CA MET A 273 -23.13 8.33 22.54
C MET A 273 -22.70 9.30 23.65
N GLU A 274 -22.20 8.82 24.79
CA GLU A 274 -21.66 9.66 25.86
C GLU A 274 -20.37 10.41 25.46
N GLN A 275 -19.67 9.93 24.43
CA GLN A 275 -18.35 10.41 24.03
C GLN A 275 -18.35 11.22 22.74
N VAL A 276 -19.44 11.19 21.96
CA VAL A 276 -19.53 11.88 20.66
C VAL A 276 -19.89 13.35 20.86
N ASP A 277 -19.25 14.23 20.11
CA ASP A 277 -19.46 15.69 20.18
C ASP A 277 -20.90 16.11 19.79
N ASP A 278 -21.48 15.44 18.78
CA ASP A 278 -22.89 15.59 18.37
C ASP A 278 -23.65 14.24 18.45
N PRO A 279 -24.19 13.86 19.63
CA PRO A 279 -24.90 12.60 19.81
C PRO A 279 -26.20 12.50 19.01
N GLU A 280 -26.88 13.62 18.74
CA GLU A 280 -28.16 13.64 18.02
C GLU A 280 -27.96 13.32 16.53
N ALA A 281 -26.98 13.96 15.89
CA ALA A 281 -26.63 13.64 14.51
C ALA A 281 -26.09 12.21 14.39
N PHE A 282 -25.27 11.77 15.34
CA PHE A 282 -24.70 10.43 15.35
C PHE A 282 -25.77 9.34 15.41
N ILE A 283 -26.75 9.43 16.31
CA ILE A 283 -27.81 8.42 16.44
C ILE A 283 -28.79 8.45 15.25
N ALA A 284 -29.12 9.64 14.73
CA ALA A 284 -29.95 9.77 13.54
C ALA A 284 -29.30 9.04 12.36
N ARG A 285 -27.98 9.17 12.24
CA ARG A 285 -27.19 8.51 11.21
C ARG A 285 -27.14 7.00 11.38
N VAL A 286 -26.92 6.49 12.60
CA VAL A 286 -26.96 5.04 12.88
C VAL A 286 -28.31 4.44 12.48
N ARG A 287 -29.42 5.08 12.86
CA ARG A 287 -30.77 4.63 12.49
C ARG A 287 -30.97 4.60 10.98
N GLN A 288 -30.55 5.66 10.29
CA GLN A 288 -30.61 5.71 8.82
C GLN A 288 -29.89 4.54 8.17
N VAL A 289 -28.70 4.16 8.67
CA VAL A 289 -27.93 3.04 8.13
C VAL A 289 -28.66 1.72 8.30
N TYR A 290 -29.20 1.44 9.49
CA TYR A 290 -29.95 0.20 9.73
C TYR A 290 -31.26 0.11 8.93
N GLU A 291 -31.92 1.24 8.68
CA GLU A 291 -33.14 1.34 7.87
C GLU A 291 -32.87 1.16 6.37
N GLN A 292 -31.87 1.87 5.84
CA GLN A 292 -31.60 1.92 4.40
C GLN A 292 -30.71 0.78 3.92
N ARG A 293 -29.89 0.20 4.81
CA ARG A 293 -28.90 -0.84 4.54
C ARG A 293 -28.11 -0.60 3.24
N PRO A 294 -27.44 0.56 3.11
CA PRO A 294 -26.66 0.86 1.91
C PRO A 294 -25.53 -0.16 1.74
N SER A 295 -24.99 -0.29 0.53
CA SER A 295 -23.89 -1.24 0.25
C SER A 295 -22.61 -0.92 1.03
N ARG A 296 -22.40 0.36 1.38
CA ARG A 296 -21.30 0.83 2.23
C ARG A 296 -21.64 2.18 2.86
N THR A 297 -21.11 2.44 4.06
CA THR A 297 -21.09 3.75 4.71
C THR A 297 -19.67 4.11 5.14
N GLN A 298 -19.38 5.40 5.21
CA GLN A 298 -18.17 5.94 5.81
C GLN A 298 -18.45 7.34 6.33
N GLU A 299 -17.97 7.67 7.52
CA GLU A 299 -18.10 8.99 8.13
C GLU A 299 -17.10 9.18 9.27
N GLU A 300 -16.78 10.45 9.53
CA GLU A 300 -15.90 10.84 10.61
C GLU A 300 -16.74 11.26 11.81
N VAL A 301 -16.39 10.73 12.98
CA VAL A 301 -17.06 11.00 14.25
C VAL A 301 -16.07 11.71 15.15
N VAL A 302 -16.37 12.95 15.50
CA VAL A 302 -15.57 13.73 16.46
C VAL A 302 -16.06 13.40 17.86
N LEU A 303 -15.12 13.13 18.76
CA LEU A 303 -15.38 12.86 20.17
C LEU A 303 -15.17 14.13 21.01
N CYS A 304 -15.83 14.17 22.18
CA CYS A 304 -15.75 15.27 23.15
C CYS A 304 -14.31 15.54 23.65
N ASP A 305 -13.43 14.53 23.60
CA ASP A 305 -12.02 14.64 23.98
C ASP A 305 -11.11 15.14 22.84
N GLY A 306 -11.69 15.44 21.67
CA GLY A 306 -10.99 15.92 20.48
C GLY A 306 -10.42 14.81 19.59
N ARG A 307 -10.60 13.53 19.93
CA ARG A 307 -10.28 12.43 19.02
C ARG A 307 -11.24 12.40 17.84
N VAL A 308 -10.76 11.88 16.71
CA VAL A 308 -11.54 11.68 15.49
C VAL A 308 -11.52 10.21 15.12
N VAL A 309 -12.69 9.60 15.04
CA VAL A 309 -12.87 8.19 14.67
C VAL A 309 -13.48 8.11 13.28
N ASP A 310 -12.77 7.54 12.32
CA ASP A 310 -13.33 7.16 11.03
C ASP A 310 -14.13 5.86 11.20
N ARG A 311 -15.43 5.93 10.91
CA ARG A 311 -16.39 4.84 11.02
C ARG A 311 -16.87 4.44 9.64
N TYR A 312 -16.65 3.17 9.27
CA TYR A 312 -17.20 2.61 8.04
C TYR A 312 -18.01 1.35 8.30
N GLY A 313 -18.99 1.09 7.46
CA GLY A 313 -19.94 0.00 7.65
C GLY A 313 -20.36 -0.67 6.34
N ALA A 314 -20.67 -1.96 6.41
CA ALA A 314 -21.21 -2.72 5.29
C ALA A 314 -22.13 -3.86 5.77
N PRO A 315 -23.14 -4.25 4.98
CA PRO A 315 -24.01 -5.38 5.29
C PRO A 315 -23.28 -6.71 5.08
N LEU A 316 -23.55 -7.70 5.93
CA LEU A 316 -23.00 -9.05 5.86
C LEU A 316 -24.05 -10.00 5.25
N TYR A 317 -23.73 -10.58 4.09
CA TYR A 317 -24.53 -11.59 3.41
C TYR A 317 -23.77 -12.91 3.27
N GLY A 318 -24.47 -14.03 3.37
CA GLY A 318 -23.92 -15.33 2.98
C GLY A 318 -23.93 -15.54 1.46
N ASP A 319 -23.25 -16.59 1.02
CA ASP A 319 -23.20 -17.00 -0.39
C ASP A 319 -24.60 -17.34 -0.96
N ASP A 320 -25.53 -17.67 -0.08
CA ASP A 320 -26.95 -17.94 -0.38
C ASP A 320 -27.83 -16.68 -0.44
N GLY A 321 -27.26 -15.50 -0.18
CA GLY A 321 -27.96 -14.22 -0.09
C GLY A 321 -28.64 -13.96 1.25
N THR A 322 -28.46 -14.83 2.25
CA THR A 322 -29.02 -14.62 3.59
C THR A 322 -28.33 -13.45 4.28
N TYR A 323 -29.11 -12.51 4.83
CA TYR A 323 -28.58 -11.38 5.58
C TYR A 323 -28.26 -11.79 7.03
N TYR A 324 -27.00 -11.69 7.42
CA TYR A 324 -26.51 -12.07 8.75
C TYR A 324 -26.39 -10.89 9.72
N GLY A 325 -26.32 -9.66 9.22
CA GLY A 325 -26.13 -8.49 10.07
C GLY A 325 -25.35 -7.36 9.40
N TRP A 326 -24.89 -6.42 10.21
CA TRP A 326 -24.09 -5.28 9.77
C TRP A 326 -22.70 -5.32 10.41
N ALA A 327 -21.66 -5.11 9.60
CA ALA A 327 -20.28 -5.02 10.07
C ALA A 327 -19.84 -3.55 10.13
N TRP A 328 -19.52 -3.08 11.33
CA TRP A 328 -18.91 -1.80 11.63
C TRP A 328 -17.42 -1.93 11.82
N TYR A 329 -16.71 -0.92 11.35
CA TYR A 329 -15.28 -0.77 11.52
C TYR A 329 -14.96 0.64 11.97
N PHE A 330 -13.97 0.77 12.85
CA PHE A 330 -13.62 2.02 13.50
C PHE A 330 -12.11 2.19 13.49
N ARG A 331 -11.64 3.36 13.08
CA ARG A 331 -10.22 3.73 13.12
C ARG A 331 -10.06 5.07 13.81
N ASP A 332 -9.22 5.12 14.83
CA ASP A 332 -8.76 6.40 15.37
C ASP A 332 -7.82 7.06 14.35
N VAL A 333 -8.26 8.18 13.77
CA VAL A 333 -7.52 8.95 12.76
C VAL A 333 -7.05 10.29 13.31
N THR A 334 -7.05 10.46 14.64
CA THR A 334 -6.74 11.74 15.31
C THR A 334 -5.37 12.28 14.91
N GLU A 335 -4.32 11.46 14.99
CA GLU A 335 -2.96 11.88 14.61
C GLU A 335 -2.86 12.28 13.14
N HIS A 336 -3.56 11.53 12.26
CA HIS A 336 -3.58 11.82 10.83
C HIS A 336 -4.25 13.17 10.54
N LYS A 337 -5.40 13.42 11.18
CA LYS A 337 -6.14 14.69 11.04
C LYS A 337 -5.38 15.88 11.61
N GLN A 338 -4.71 15.71 12.76
CA GLN A 338 -3.87 16.75 13.33
C GLN A 338 -2.69 17.09 12.42
N ALA A 339 -2.05 16.09 11.81
CA ALA A 339 -0.96 16.30 10.87
C ALA A 339 -1.43 17.01 9.58
N GLU A 340 -2.57 16.61 9.03
CA GLU A 340 -3.18 17.25 7.85
C GLU A 340 -3.50 18.72 8.12
N HIS A 341 -4.15 19.02 9.24
CA HIS A 341 -4.49 20.39 9.63
C HIS A 341 -3.23 21.24 9.90
N ALA A 342 -2.23 20.69 10.59
CA ALA A 342 -0.96 21.38 10.84
C ALA A 342 -0.20 21.72 9.55
N LEU A 343 -0.23 20.81 8.56
CA LEU A 343 0.36 21.05 7.25
C LEU A 343 -0.35 22.17 6.50
N PHE A 344 -1.69 22.15 6.49
CA PHE A 344 -2.49 23.20 5.88
C PHE A 344 -2.22 24.58 6.50
N GLU A 345 -2.26 24.68 7.83
CA GLU A 345 -1.95 25.94 8.51
C GLU A 345 -0.51 26.40 8.26
N SER A 346 0.46 25.49 8.19
CA SER A 346 1.84 25.83 7.88
C SER A 346 1.98 26.40 6.47
N GLY A 347 1.23 25.88 5.50
CA GLY A 347 1.17 26.41 4.14
C GLY A 347 0.64 27.84 4.09
N GLU A 348 -0.49 28.10 4.74
CA GLU A 348 -1.11 29.43 4.82
C GLU A 348 -0.20 30.46 5.52
N ARG A 349 0.45 30.05 6.62
CA ARG A 349 1.44 30.89 7.33
C ARG A 349 2.62 31.25 6.44
N PHE A 350 3.16 30.28 5.70
CA PHE A 350 4.28 30.51 4.79
C PHE A 350 3.89 31.45 3.64
N ALA A 351 2.72 31.24 3.02
CA ALA A 351 2.21 32.10 1.96
C ALA A 351 2.00 33.55 2.43
N THR A 352 1.46 33.73 3.64
CA THR A 352 1.25 35.06 4.22
C THR A 352 2.58 35.77 4.48
N LEU A 353 3.55 35.07 5.09
CA LEU A 353 4.87 35.64 5.38
C LEU A 353 5.63 36.02 4.10
N ALA A 354 5.59 35.17 3.08
CA ALA A 354 6.21 35.44 1.78
C ALA A 354 5.65 36.72 1.16
N ARG A 355 4.32 36.86 1.10
CA ARG A 355 3.65 38.05 0.57
C ARG A 355 4.04 39.33 1.31
N THR A 356 4.02 39.34 2.65
CA THR A 356 4.38 40.53 3.44
C THR A 356 5.82 40.96 3.20
N LEU A 357 6.75 40.01 3.07
CA LEU A 357 8.14 40.34 2.74
C LEU A 357 8.27 40.92 1.32
N GLN A 358 7.54 40.39 0.35
CA GLN A 358 7.56 40.87 -1.04
C GLN A 358 6.93 42.26 -1.19
N GLU A 359 5.81 42.55 -0.53
CA GLU A 359 5.18 43.89 -0.54
C GLU A 359 6.15 44.97 -0.04
N SER A 360 7.01 44.65 0.93
CA SER A 360 8.02 45.59 1.44
C SER A 360 9.15 45.91 0.45
N LEU A 361 9.29 45.09 -0.61
CA LEU A 361 10.32 45.23 -1.65
C LEU A 361 9.83 46.05 -2.86
N LEU A 362 8.51 46.28 -2.95
CA LEU A 362 7.94 47.12 -4.00
C LEU A 362 8.49 48.56 -3.93
N PRO A 363 8.56 49.27 -5.07
CA PRO A 363 8.93 50.67 -5.10
C PRO A 363 8.05 51.54 -4.17
N PRO A 364 8.59 52.59 -3.53
CA PRO A 364 7.85 53.39 -2.56
C PRO A 364 7.00 54.45 -3.26
N ASP A 365 6.00 54.99 -2.54
CA ASP A 365 5.22 56.13 -3.03
C ASP A 365 6.10 57.34 -3.38
N LEU A 366 5.75 58.02 -4.47
CA LEU A 366 6.47 59.22 -4.92
C LEU A 366 6.26 60.39 -3.95
N PRO A 367 7.33 61.13 -3.59
CA PRO A 367 7.21 62.30 -2.73
C PRO A 367 6.71 63.53 -3.49
N GLU A 368 6.08 64.47 -2.77
CA GLU A 368 5.75 65.78 -3.34
C GLU A 368 7.01 66.66 -3.52
N VAL A 369 7.29 67.04 -4.76
CA VAL A 369 8.40 67.93 -5.11
C VAL A 369 7.87 69.27 -5.61
N ARG A 370 8.17 70.36 -4.90
CA ARG A 370 7.65 71.69 -5.27
C ARG A 370 8.13 72.14 -6.66
N GLY A 371 7.18 72.36 -7.57
CA GLY A 371 7.46 72.81 -8.96
C GLY A 371 7.88 71.69 -9.90
N VAL A 372 7.65 70.44 -9.50
CA VAL A 372 7.89 69.24 -10.31
C VAL A 372 6.73 68.28 -10.08
N GLU A 373 6.09 67.83 -11.15
CA GLU A 373 5.13 66.73 -11.09
C GLU A 373 5.89 65.43 -11.36
N LEU A 374 5.69 64.42 -10.51
CA LEU A 374 6.28 63.10 -10.66
C LEU A 374 5.17 62.08 -10.88
N ALA A 375 5.38 61.16 -11.82
CA ALA A 375 4.48 60.02 -12.01
C ALA A 375 5.29 58.78 -12.37
N THR A 376 4.77 57.63 -11.99
CA THR A 376 5.41 56.34 -12.26
C THR A 376 4.39 55.29 -12.67
N ARG A 377 4.85 54.32 -13.44
CA ARG A 377 4.16 53.07 -13.71
C ARG A 377 5.12 51.92 -13.49
N TYR A 378 4.64 50.91 -12.78
CA TYR A 378 5.40 49.71 -12.45
C TYR A 378 4.52 48.50 -12.67
N HIS A 379 4.93 47.66 -13.61
CA HIS A 379 4.20 46.45 -13.96
C HIS A 379 5.15 45.25 -13.82
N PRO A 380 5.03 44.45 -12.75
CA PRO A 380 5.86 43.26 -12.60
C PRO A 380 5.45 42.18 -13.61
N ALA A 381 6.41 41.40 -14.09
CA ALA A 381 6.17 40.23 -14.95
C ALA A 381 5.85 38.99 -14.11
N GLY A 382 4.75 38.31 -14.43
CA GLY A 382 4.33 37.04 -13.82
C GLY A 382 3.04 37.11 -13.02
N ALA A 383 2.52 35.94 -12.61
CA ALA A 383 1.22 35.78 -11.94
C ALA A 383 1.25 36.21 -10.45
N GLY A 384 1.60 37.48 -10.19
CA GLY A 384 1.41 38.16 -8.91
C GLY A 384 2.31 37.74 -7.74
N LEU A 385 3.20 36.75 -7.91
CA LEU A 385 4.01 36.17 -6.83
C LEU A 385 5.54 36.23 -7.03
N ASP A 386 6.01 36.65 -8.20
CA ASP A 386 7.45 36.82 -8.47
C ASP A 386 7.84 38.29 -8.29
N VAL A 387 8.86 38.56 -7.47
CA VAL A 387 9.44 39.90 -7.34
C VAL A 387 10.35 40.15 -8.52
N GLY A 388 10.08 41.25 -9.23
CA GLY A 388 10.83 41.69 -10.39
C GLY A 388 12.23 42.23 -10.10
N GLY A 389 13.04 42.32 -11.15
CA GLY A 389 14.36 42.95 -11.15
C GLY A 389 14.27 44.48 -11.15
N ASP A 390 13.27 45.02 -11.84
CA ASP A 390 13.04 46.45 -12.01
C ASP A 390 12.70 47.18 -10.71
N PHE A 391 13.20 48.41 -10.60
CA PHE A 391 12.90 49.29 -9.49
C PHE A 391 13.06 50.77 -9.80
N TYR A 392 12.41 51.58 -8.96
CA TYR A 392 12.66 53.01 -8.88
C TYR A 392 12.63 53.51 -7.42
N ASP A 393 13.22 54.67 -7.18
CA ASP A 393 13.09 55.38 -5.90
C ASP A 393 13.30 56.89 -6.11
N VAL A 394 12.54 57.70 -5.37
CA VAL A 394 12.71 59.16 -5.34
C VAL A 394 12.76 59.61 -3.89
N PHE A 395 13.88 60.21 -3.49
CA PHE A 395 14.11 60.55 -2.10
C PHE A 395 14.84 61.88 -1.93
N ARG A 396 14.58 62.55 -0.80
CA ARG A 396 15.16 63.87 -0.51
C ARG A 396 16.62 63.73 -0.07
N THR A 397 17.53 64.45 -0.74
CA THR A 397 18.97 64.49 -0.41
C THR A 397 19.41 65.82 0.21
N GLY A 398 18.53 66.84 0.20
CA GLY A 398 18.77 68.13 0.84
C GLY A 398 17.54 69.06 0.79
N ARG A 399 17.69 70.32 1.20
CA ARG A 399 16.58 71.29 1.33
C ARG A 399 15.78 71.51 0.03
N ASP A 400 16.46 71.48 -1.12
CA ASP A 400 15.86 71.64 -2.47
C ASP A 400 16.51 70.66 -3.47
N ARG A 401 16.85 69.46 -2.99
CA ARG A 401 17.54 68.43 -3.77
C ARG A 401 16.92 67.07 -3.57
N TRP A 402 16.82 66.33 -4.66
CA TRP A 402 16.22 65.01 -4.71
C TRP A 402 17.14 64.07 -5.47
N GLY A 403 17.26 62.84 -4.99
CA GLY A 403 17.85 61.71 -5.71
C GLY A 403 16.73 60.94 -6.38
N ILE A 404 16.96 60.52 -7.61
CA ILE A 404 16.03 59.76 -8.43
C ILE A 404 16.82 58.59 -9.00
N VAL A 405 16.34 57.37 -8.82
CA VAL A 405 16.96 56.16 -9.38
C VAL A 405 15.90 55.35 -10.12
N VAL A 406 16.28 54.81 -11.27
CA VAL A 406 15.58 53.75 -11.99
C VAL A 406 16.62 52.71 -12.37
N GLY A 407 16.29 51.45 -12.27
CA GLY A 407 17.20 50.39 -12.67
C GLY A 407 16.54 49.04 -12.76
N ASP A 408 17.27 48.11 -13.35
CA ASP A 408 16.90 46.71 -13.50
C ASP A 408 18.06 45.83 -12.98
N VAL A 409 17.71 44.79 -12.23
CA VAL A 409 18.62 43.76 -11.76
C VAL A 409 18.37 42.49 -12.55
N CYS A 410 19.42 41.92 -13.14
CA CYS A 410 19.24 40.76 -14.01
C CYS A 410 18.56 39.56 -13.31
N GLY A 411 17.51 39.05 -13.95
CA GLY A 411 16.73 37.88 -13.52
C GLY A 411 15.64 38.20 -12.50
N LYS A 412 14.99 37.16 -11.98
CA LYS A 412 13.73 37.28 -11.22
C LYS A 412 13.70 36.46 -9.93
N GLY A 413 12.73 36.77 -9.06
CA GLY A 413 12.48 36.05 -7.82
C GLY A 413 13.29 36.58 -6.63
N ALA A 414 13.34 35.80 -5.55
CA ALA A 414 13.86 36.25 -4.25
C ALA A 414 15.32 36.76 -4.30
N GLU A 415 16.15 36.23 -5.18
CA GLU A 415 17.54 36.67 -5.31
C GLU A 415 17.65 38.03 -6.01
N ALA A 416 16.92 38.26 -7.10
CA ALA A 416 16.85 39.56 -7.78
C ALA A 416 16.31 40.63 -6.81
N ALA A 417 15.22 40.32 -6.12
CA ALA A 417 14.60 41.18 -5.10
C ALA A 417 15.58 41.66 -4.02
N ARG A 418 16.48 40.77 -3.57
CA ARG A 418 17.52 41.09 -2.60
C ARG A 418 18.53 42.09 -3.16
N PHE A 419 18.96 41.92 -4.41
CA PHE A 419 19.86 42.86 -5.08
C PHE A 419 19.17 44.18 -5.41
N THR A 420 17.87 44.16 -5.73
CA THR A 420 17.04 45.35 -5.89
C THR A 420 16.99 46.18 -4.59
N ALA A 421 16.74 45.53 -3.45
CA ALA A 421 16.81 46.18 -2.14
C ALA A 421 18.20 46.72 -1.83
N LEU A 422 19.25 45.93 -2.08
CA LEU A 422 20.63 46.36 -1.93
C LEU A 422 20.90 47.62 -2.75
N ALA A 423 20.46 47.64 -4.02
CA ALA A 423 20.69 48.76 -4.92
C ALA A 423 20.01 50.04 -4.43
N ARG A 424 18.70 49.98 -4.16
CA ARG A 424 17.91 51.12 -3.66
C ARG A 424 18.51 51.73 -2.40
N TYR A 425 18.75 50.91 -1.38
CA TYR A 425 19.23 51.42 -0.10
C TYR A 425 20.69 51.85 -0.13
N THR A 426 21.53 51.24 -0.99
CA THR A 426 22.91 51.68 -1.19
C THR A 426 22.97 53.03 -1.88
N VAL A 427 22.21 53.23 -2.96
CA VAL A 427 22.11 54.52 -3.66
C VAL A 427 21.63 55.60 -2.71
N ARG A 428 20.59 55.31 -1.92
CA ARG A 428 20.06 56.23 -0.91
C ARG A 428 21.10 56.59 0.13
N ALA A 429 21.82 55.61 0.69
CA ALA A 429 22.86 55.86 1.70
C ALA A 429 24.07 56.62 1.12
N ALA A 430 24.52 56.27 -0.08
CA ALA A 430 25.65 56.91 -0.75
C ALA A 430 25.36 58.38 -1.10
N SER A 431 24.11 58.69 -1.45
CA SER A 431 23.66 60.07 -1.76
C SER A 431 23.83 61.07 -0.60
N VAL A 432 23.95 60.57 0.63
CA VAL A 432 24.20 61.41 1.82
C VAL A 432 25.65 61.91 1.83
N GLN A 433 26.58 61.11 1.30
CA GLN A 433 28.02 61.38 1.36
C GLN A 433 28.53 62.13 0.13
N THR A 434 27.95 61.87 -1.04
CA THR A 434 28.35 62.49 -2.30
C THR A 434 27.16 63.00 -3.08
N ARG A 435 27.39 64.10 -3.81
CA ARG A 435 26.39 64.71 -4.70
C ARG A 435 26.60 64.33 -6.16
N ALA A 436 27.75 63.74 -6.50
CA ALA A 436 28.09 63.36 -7.86
C ALA A 436 27.41 62.02 -8.20
N PRO A 437 26.49 61.97 -9.18
CA PRO A 437 25.79 60.74 -9.56
C PRO A 437 26.74 59.57 -9.87
N SER A 438 27.84 59.83 -10.58
CA SER A 438 28.85 58.81 -10.91
C SER A 438 29.46 58.15 -9.67
N ARG A 439 29.67 58.92 -8.59
CA ARG A 439 30.22 58.41 -7.33
C ARG A 439 29.20 57.61 -6.53
N VAL A 440 27.92 57.95 -6.61
CA VAL A 440 26.85 57.15 -6.01
C VAL A 440 26.80 55.77 -6.69
N LEU A 441 26.82 55.73 -8.03
CA LEU A 441 26.84 54.48 -8.78
C LEU A 441 28.14 53.68 -8.59
N SER A 442 29.28 54.34 -8.37
CA SER A 442 30.53 53.65 -8.02
C SER A 442 30.41 52.89 -6.69
N VAL A 443 29.79 53.51 -5.68
CA VAL A 443 29.55 52.86 -4.38
C VAL A 443 28.58 51.68 -4.53
N LEU A 444 27.55 51.83 -5.37
CA LEU A 444 26.65 50.73 -5.72
C LEU A 444 27.39 49.57 -6.38
N ASN A 445 28.24 49.85 -7.37
CA ASN A 445 29.05 48.83 -8.06
C ASN A 445 29.87 48.01 -7.06
N GLU A 446 30.58 48.68 -6.16
CA GLU A 446 31.37 48.01 -5.11
C GLU A 446 30.52 47.14 -4.19
N ALA A 447 29.34 47.63 -3.78
CA ALA A 447 28.44 46.88 -2.91
C ALA A 447 27.93 45.59 -3.59
N MET A 448 27.54 45.68 -4.87
CA MET A 448 27.10 44.52 -5.65
C MET A 448 28.21 43.49 -5.85
N LEU A 449 29.44 43.93 -6.19
CA LEU A 449 30.59 43.03 -6.35
C LEU A 449 30.95 42.28 -5.06
N ARG A 450 30.93 42.97 -3.91
CA ARG A 450 31.17 42.34 -2.60
C ARG A 450 30.09 41.30 -2.30
N GLN A 451 28.83 41.61 -2.61
CA GLN A 451 27.72 40.70 -2.40
C GLN A 451 27.83 39.44 -3.29
N ASN A 452 28.19 39.60 -4.56
CA ASN A 452 28.44 38.50 -5.50
C ASN A 452 29.58 37.58 -5.00
N THR A 453 30.69 38.15 -4.52
CA THR A 453 31.86 37.37 -4.04
C THR A 453 31.53 36.53 -2.80
N SER A 454 30.57 36.96 -1.98
CA SER A 454 30.19 36.26 -0.75
C SER A 454 29.31 35.01 -0.94
N GLN A 455 28.80 34.74 -2.15
CA GLN A 455 27.90 33.62 -2.44
C GLN A 455 28.59 32.33 -2.92
N GLY A 456 29.93 32.31 -3.04
CA GLY A 456 30.69 31.12 -3.45
C GLY A 456 30.56 30.77 -4.94
N GLU A 457 31.33 29.77 -5.40
CA GLU A 457 31.52 29.40 -6.83
C GLU A 457 30.26 28.86 -7.55
N GLN A 458 29.10 28.78 -6.90
CA GLN A 458 27.88 28.16 -7.46
C GLN A 458 26.78 29.16 -7.88
N GLY A 459 26.92 30.47 -7.62
CA GLY A 459 25.95 31.49 -8.06
C GLY A 459 26.42 32.24 -9.29
N GLU A 460 25.58 32.35 -10.33
CA GLU A 460 25.78 33.32 -11.40
C GLU A 460 25.73 34.74 -10.79
N GLY A 461 26.81 35.51 -10.92
CA GLY A 461 26.88 36.85 -10.34
C GLY A 461 25.80 37.76 -10.90
N ARG A 462 25.09 38.49 -10.03
CA ARG A 462 24.04 39.43 -10.44
C ARG A 462 24.64 40.78 -10.83
N PHE A 463 24.10 41.37 -11.88
CA PHE A 463 24.44 42.70 -12.35
C PHE A 463 23.17 43.54 -12.50
N ALA A 464 23.33 44.85 -12.63
CA ALA A 464 22.21 45.77 -12.77
C ALA A 464 22.50 46.88 -13.76
N THR A 465 21.49 47.25 -14.55
CA THR A 465 21.48 48.51 -15.28
C THR A 465 20.83 49.57 -14.39
N VAL A 466 21.49 50.71 -14.17
CA VAL A 466 20.94 51.75 -13.27
C VAL A 466 21.19 53.15 -13.84
N ILE A 467 20.16 53.99 -13.88
CA ILE A 467 20.29 55.43 -14.05
C ILE A 467 20.00 56.13 -12.73
N TYR A 468 20.92 57.00 -12.31
CA TYR A 468 20.75 57.83 -11.13
C TYR A 468 20.87 59.31 -11.48
N ALA A 469 19.89 60.09 -11.04
CA ALA A 469 19.81 61.52 -11.25
C ALA A 469 19.74 62.27 -9.92
N THR A 470 20.48 63.38 -9.84
CA THR A 470 20.26 64.38 -8.80
C THR A 470 19.50 65.57 -9.37
N LEU A 471 18.33 65.85 -8.81
CA LEU A 471 17.48 66.96 -9.18
C LEU A 471 17.70 68.13 -8.22
N ARG A 472 17.88 69.33 -8.78
CA ARG A 472 17.93 70.60 -8.03
C ARG A 472 17.10 71.65 -8.74
N ARG A 473 16.30 72.38 -7.96
CA ARG A 473 15.59 73.56 -8.47
C ARG A 473 16.49 74.81 -8.42
N ALA A 474 16.55 75.57 -9.51
CA ALA A 474 17.25 76.85 -9.56
C ALA A 474 16.50 77.87 -10.44
N ARG A 475 16.11 79.02 -9.86
CA ARG A 475 15.52 80.18 -10.57
C ARG A 475 14.34 79.83 -11.50
N GLY A 476 13.43 78.97 -11.06
CA GLY A 476 12.24 78.57 -11.84
C GLY A 476 12.51 77.52 -12.93
N ARG A 477 13.71 76.93 -12.96
CA ARG A 477 14.05 75.77 -13.80
C ARG A 477 14.41 74.57 -12.94
N VAL A 478 14.26 73.38 -13.52
CA VAL A 478 14.69 72.13 -12.92
C VAL A 478 16.00 71.72 -13.58
N SER A 479 17.06 71.57 -12.80
CA SER A 479 18.38 71.14 -13.26
C SER A 479 18.64 69.74 -12.72
N LEU A 480 18.99 68.82 -13.61
CA LEU A 480 19.34 67.45 -13.29
C LEU A 480 20.77 67.18 -13.71
N THR A 481 21.49 66.40 -12.89
CA THR A 481 22.74 65.76 -13.28
C THR A 481 22.50 64.26 -13.19
N LEU A 482 22.81 63.52 -14.24
CA LEU A 482 22.54 62.09 -14.37
C LEU A 482 23.83 61.32 -14.59
N SER A 483 23.87 60.08 -14.15
CA SER A 483 24.87 59.08 -14.55
C SER A 483 24.15 57.76 -14.79
N SER A 484 24.60 57.01 -15.80
CA SER A 484 24.06 55.68 -16.13
C SER A 484 25.15 54.63 -15.99
N GLY A 485 24.80 53.50 -15.38
CA GLY A 485 25.58 52.26 -15.37
C GLY A 485 24.92 51.23 -16.28
N GLY A 486 25.08 51.37 -17.59
CA GLY A 486 24.52 50.45 -18.60
C GLY A 486 23.01 50.57 -18.86
N HIS A 487 22.33 51.56 -18.28
CA HIS A 487 20.88 51.76 -18.40
C HIS A 487 20.49 52.55 -19.65
N PRO A 488 19.30 52.34 -20.24
CA PRO A 488 18.78 53.12 -21.36
C PRO A 488 18.87 54.64 -21.15
N PRO A 489 19.09 55.43 -22.23
CA PRO A 489 19.19 56.88 -22.12
C PRO A 489 17.83 57.50 -21.75
N GLY A 490 17.86 58.48 -20.85
CA GLY A 490 16.66 59.26 -20.52
C GLY A 490 16.21 60.13 -21.71
N LEU A 491 14.90 60.33 -21.85
CA LEU A 491 14.32 61.12 -22.93
C LEU A 491 13.76 62.44 -22.41
N VAL A 492 14.29 63.56 -22.89
CA VAL A 492 13.74 64.89 -22.60
C VAL A 492 12.75 65.25 -23.69
N VAL A 493 11.49 65.42 -23.29
CA VAL A 493 10.39 65.86 -24.15
C VAL A 493 10.23 67.36 -23.95
N ARG A 494 10.51 68.13 -25.00
CA ARG A 494 10.31 69.58 -25.03
C ARG A 494 8.87 69.92 -25.33
N THR A 495 8.41 71.08 -24.89
CA THR A 495 7.04 71.56 -25.17
C THR A 495 6.71 71.71 -26.66
N ASP A 496 7.70 71.77 -27.54
CA ASP A 496 7.52 71.87 -29.00
C ASP A 496 7.44 70.51 -29.70
N GLY A 497 7.47 69.40 -28.96
CA GLY A 497 7.48 68.04 -29.50
C GLY A 497 8.88 67.47 -29.76
N THR A 498 9.94 68.27 -29.60
CA THR A 498 11.31 67.76 -29.77
C THR A 498 11.66 66.79 -28.64
N VAL A 499 12.23 65.64 -28.99
CA VAL A 499 12.73 64.65 -28.04
C VAL A 499 14.25 64.59 -28.10
N GLU A 500 14.91 64.85 -26.98
CA GLU A 500 16.37 64.82 -26.85
C GLU A 500 16.80 63.62 -25.97
N ARG A 501 17.78 62.85 -26.43
CA ARG A 501 18.40 61.78 -25.64
C ARG A 501 19.43 62.35 -24.67
N VAL A 502 19.37 61.90 -23.42
CA VAL A 502 20.34 62.25 -22.38
C VAL A 502 21.36 61.13 -22.26
N GLU A 503 22.43 61.23 -23.04
CA GLU A 503 23.50 60.24 -23.02
C GLU A 503 24.46 60.51 -21.86
N ALA A 504 24.52 59.59 -20.91
CA ALA A 504 25.54 59.52 -19.88
C ALA A 504 26.21 58.13 -19.94
N PRO A 505 27.13 57.87 -20.89
CA PRO A 505 27.74 56.56 -21.08
C PRO A 505 28.30 56.00 -19.76
N GLY A 506 28.00 54.73 -19.49
CA GLY A 506 28.66 53.99 -18.43
C GLY A 506 28.38 52.50 -18.49
N MET A 507 29.24 51.72 -17.83
CA MET A 507 29.19 50.26 -17.84
C MET A 507 28.17 49.70 -16.83
N VAL A 508 27.63 48.52 -17.14
CA VAL A 508 26.73 47.78 -16.25
C VAL A 508 27.38 47.54 -14.87
N LEU A 509 26.59 47.65 -13.80
CA LEU A 509 27.07 47.57 -12.43
C LEU A 509 27.06 46.13 -11.90
N GLY A 510 27.99 45.78 -11.02
CA GLY A 510 28.08 44.47 -10.37
C GLY A 510 28.83 43.40 -11.17
N LEU A 511 29.18 43.68 -12.43
CA LEU A 511 29.90 42.76 -13.31
C LEU A 511 31.41 43.03 -13.38
N PHE A 512 31.82 44.31 -13.36
CA PHE A 512 33.21 44.72 -13.51
C PHE A 512 33.73 45.48 -12.29
N PRO A 513 34.96 45.21 -11.81
CA PRO A 513 35.55 45.90 -10.65
C PRO A 513 35.62 47.42 -10.78
N GLN A 514 35.83 47.93 -12.00
CA GLN A 514 35.82 49.34 -12.31
C GLN A 514 34.70 49.62 -13.30
N ALA A 515 33.72 50.42 -12.87
CA ALA A 515 32.68 50.94 -13.75
C ALA A 515 33.13 52.30 -14.28
N ASP A 516 33.42 52.38 -15.57
CA ASP A 516 33.59 53.67 -16.24
C ASP A 516 32.23 54.37 -16.29
N LEU A 517 32.13 55.51 -15.59
CA LEU A 517 30.87 56.24 -15.40
C LEU A 517 31.09 57.71 -15.77
N SER A 518 30.17 58.25 -16.56
CA SER A 518 30.14 59.67 -16.93
C SER A 518 28.90 60.37 -16.38
N GLU A 519 28.89 61.70 -16.47
CA GLU A 519 27.76 62.52 -16.02
C GLU A 519 27.25 63.40 -17.16
N ALA A 520 25.92 63.52 -17.26
CA ALA A 520 25.23 64.42 -18.18
C ALA A 520 24.40 65.45 -17.40
N GLU A 521 24.39 66.69 -17.86
CA GLU A 521 23.55 67.74 -17.29
C GLU A 521 22.34 68.04 -18.18
N VAL A 522 21.18 68.15 -17.55
CA VAL A 522 19.91 68.45 -18.21
C VAL A 522 19.25 69.63 -17.50
N THR A 523 18.66 70.53 -18.27
CA THR A 523 17.79 71.59 -17.75
C THR A 523 16.42 71.48 -18.38
N LEU A 524 15.40 71.33 -17.55
CA LEU A 524 14.00 71.36 -17.93
C LEU A 524 13.43 72.75 -17.67
N LYS A 525 12.78 73.32 -18.69
CA LYS A 525 11.95 74.52 -18.59
C LYS A 525 10.53 74.10 -18.15
N PRO A 526 9.71 75.04 -17.63
CA PRO A 526 8.29 74.74 -17.37
C PRO A 526 7.61 74.16 -18.61
N GLY A 527 6.94 73.03 -18.45
CA GLY A 527 6.31 72.24 -19.51
C GLY A 527 7.19 71.13 -20.12
N ASP A 528 8.51 71.15 -19.90
CA ASP A 528 9.39 70.07 -20.35
C ASP A 528 9.27 68.85 -19.41
N SER A 529 9.39 67.65 -19.96
CA SER A 529 9.40 66.38 -19.21
C SER A 529 10.70 65.61 -19.44
N LEU A 530 11.16 64.86 -18.43
CA LEU A 530 12.18 63.82 -18.56
C LEU A 530 11.53 62.47 -18.26
N VAL A 531 11.69 61.52 -19.17
CA VAL A 531 11.23 60.13 -19.04
C VAL A 531 12.43 59.23 -18.80
N LEU A 532 12.38 58.47 -17.72
CA LEU A 532 13.29 57.38 -17.39
C LEU A 532 12.50 56.07 -17.46
N TYR A 533 13.09 55.02 -18.02
CA TYR A 533 12.40 53.76 -18.28
C TYR A 533 13.41 52.60 -18.28
N THR A 534 12.95 51.43 -17.86
CA THR A 534 13.69 50.17 -18.00
C THR A 534 13.57 49.60 -19.41
N ASP A 535 14.50 48.71 -19.78
CA ASP A 535 14.52 48.04 -21.07
C ASP A 535 13.26 47.21 -21.35
N GLY A 536 12.54 46.75 -20.32
CA GLY A 536 11.22 46.14 -20.46
C GLY A 536 10.20 46.95 -21.28
N VAL A 537 10.36 48.27 -21.37
CA VAL A 537 9.58 49.13 -22.30
C VAL A 537 10.00 48.92 -23.75
N THR A 538 11.31 48.96 -24.04
CA THR A 538 11.82 48.90 -25.41
C THR A 538 11.88 47.48 -25.96
N GLU A 539 12.17 46.51 -25.10
CA GLU A 539 12.27 45.08 -25.43
C GLU A 539 10.92 44.37 -25.38
N ALA A 540 9.84 45.08 -25.02
CA ALA A 540 8.48 44.56 -25.06
C ALA A 540 8.15 43.96 -26.43
N ARG A 541 7.92 42.64 -26.48
CA ARG A 541 7.71 41.91 -27.74
C ARG A 541 6.24 41.82 -28.10
N GLY A 542 5.93 42.26 -29.32
CA GLY A 542 4.61 42.16 -29.94
C GLY A 542 4.68 41.51 -31.33
N PRO A 543 3.55 41.47 -32.06
CA PRO A 543 3.45 40.89 -33.40
C PRO A 543 4.42 41.51 -34.41
N GLU A 544 4.78 42.78 -34.22
CA GLU A 544 5.70 43.54 -35.08
C GLU A 544 7.15 43.58 -34.55
N GLY A 545 7.51 42.67 -33.64
CA GLY A 545 8.82 42.63 -32.98
C GLY A 545 8.85 43.41 -31.66
N GLU A 546 10.04 43.82 -31.24
CA GLU A 546 10.24 44.66 -30.05
C GLU A 546 9.58 46.03 -30.24
N PHE A 547 9.04 46.63 -29.18
CA PHE A 547 8.40 47.95 -29.19
C PHE A 547 9.38 49.00 -29.75
N GLY A 548 10.62 48.95 -29.24
CA GLY A 548 11.76 49.70 -29.75
C GLY A 548 11.77 51.18 -29.38
N GLU A 549 12.97 51.76 -29.34
CA GLU A 549 13.16 53.15 -28.94
C GLU A 549 12.51 54.15 -29.93
N GLN A 550 12.42 53.80 -31.21
CA GLN A 550 11.84 54.69 -32.22
C GLN A 550 10.34 54.93 -31.99
N ARG A 551 9.56 53.87 -31.70
CA ARG A 551 8.13 54.01 -31.36
C ARG A 551 7.96 54.76 -30.06
N LEU A 552 8.83 54.51 -29.07
CA LEU A 552 8.84 55.23 -27.81
C LEU A 552 9.03 56.75 -28.03
N ILE A 553 9.99 57.15 -28.86
CA ILE A 553 10.26 58.56 -29.18
C ILE A 553 9.06 59.21 -29.89
N GLU A 554 8.45 58.52 -30.85
CA GLU A 554 7.26 59.00 -31.58
C GLU A 554 6.08 59.21 -30.63
N LEU A 555 5.86 58.27 -29.71
CA LEU A 555 4.81 58.34 -28.71
C LEU A 555 5.00 59.52 -27.75
N VAL A 556 6.18 59.63 -27.12
CA VAL A 556 6.44 60.73 -26.16
C VAL A 556 6.45 62.10 -26.82
N SER A 557 6.83 62.19 -28.11
CA SER A 557 6.75 63.43 -28.90
C SER A 557 5.30 63.90 -29.08
N GLY A 558 4.37 62.97 -29.34
CA GLY A 558 2.93 63.23 -29.43
C GLY A 558 2.28 63.70 -28.12
N CYS A 559 2.91 63.39 -26.99
CA CYS A 559 2.46 63.77 -25.65
C CYS A 559 3.16 65.04 -25.10
N ALA A 560 3.79 65.85 -25.95
CA ALA A 560 4.49 67.06 -25.53
C ALA A 560 3.58 68.03 -24.74
N GLY A 561 4.06 68.48 -23.57
CA GLY A 561 3.32 69.36 -22.67
C GLY A 561 2.23 68.66 -21.83
N ALA A 562 2.05 67.34 -21.97
CA ALA A 562 1.20 66.57 -21.07
C ALA A 562 1.76 66.54 -19.64
N SER A 563 0.87 66.30 -18.67
CA SER A 563 1.24 66.09 -17.28
C SER A 563 2.11 64.84 -17.12
N ALA A 564 2.85 64.74 -16.02
CA ALA A 564 3.67 63.54 -15.76
C ALA A 564 2.78 62.28 -15.75
N LYS A 565 1.61 62.37 -15.12
CA LYS A 565 0.66 61.26 -15.02
C LYS A 565 0.17 60.78 -16.38
N THR A 566 -0.29 61.69 -17.23
CA THR A 566 -0.80 61.34 -18.56
C THR A 566 0.30 60.73 -19.43
N LEU A 567 1.51 61.30 -19.40
CA LEU A 567 2.63 60.75 -20.16
C LEU A 567 3.00 59.32 -19.71
N ALA A 568 3.03 59.06 -18.39
CA ALA A 568 3.32 57.73 -17.87
C ALA A 568 2.22 56.70 -18.21
N GLU A 569 0.95 57.12 -18.17
CA GLU A 569 -0.21 56.29 -18.52
C GLU A 569 -0.23 55.89 -20.00
N GLU A 570 -0.03 56.86 -20.90
CA GLU A 570 0.00 56.59 -22.34
C GLU A 570 1.16 55.66 -22.73
N LEU A 571 2.32 55.80 -22.06
CA LEU A 571 3.45 54.90 -22.26
C LEU A 571 3.15 53.48 -21.82
N GLU A 572 2.63 53.30 -20.61
CA GLU A 572 2.26 51.99 -20.08
C GLU A 572 1.23 51.29 -20.99
N LEU A 573 0.16 51.99 -21.34
CA LEU A 573 -0.91 51.44 -22.18
C LEU A 573 -0.39 51.02 -23.55
N ALA A 574 0.43 51.85 -24.20
CA ALA A 574 0.98 51.52 -25.52
C ALA A 574 1.89 50.29 -25.50
N VAL A 575 2.68 50.11 -24.42
CA VAL A 575 3.56 48.95 -24.26
C VAL A 575 2.75 47.68 -24.01
N LEU A 576 1.76 47.73 -23.12
CA LEU A 576 0.88 46.59 -22.81
C LEU A 576 0.02 46.18 -24.02
N ASP A 577 -0.53 47.15 -24.75
CA ASP A 577 -1.30 46.90 -25.97
C ASP A 577 -0.45 46.23 -27.05
N HIS A 578 0.83 46.61 -27.17
CA HIS A 578 1.77 45.98 -28.10
C HIS A 578 2.06 44.51 -27.73
N GLN A 579 2.07 44.17 -26.44
CA GLN A 579 2.32 42.81 -25.94
C GLN A 579 1.06 41.93 -25.90
N GLY A 580 -0.14 42.49 -26.09
CA GLY A 580 -1.41 41.76 -26.02
C GLY A 580 -2.00 41.65 -24.62
N GLY A 581 -1.59 42.52 -23.69
CA GLY A 581 -2.23 42.74 -22.39
C GLY A 581 -1.40 42.35 -21.16
N ASP A 582 -0.46 41.41 -21.27
CA ASP A 582 0.41 40.99 -20.16
C ASP A 582 1.89 41.31 -20.46
N ALA A 583 2.58 41.89 -19.48
CA ALA A 583 4.00 42.23 -19.60
C ALA A 583 4.87 40.96 -19.54
N ALA A 584 5.71 40.77 -20.57
CA ALA A 584 6.64 39.63 -20.65
C ALA A 584 7.88 39.78 -19.76
N ASP A 585 8.24 41.03 -19.46
CA ASP A 585 9.31 41.42 -18.54
C ASP A 585 8.81 42.57 -17.65
N ASP A 586 9.52 42.86 -16.55
CA ASP A 586 9.13 43.95 -15.68
C ASP A 586 9.19 45.29 -16.43
N ILE A 587 8.28 46.19 -16.11
CA ILE A 587 8.24 47.54 -16.70
C ILE A 587 8.29 48.55 -15.56
N ALA A 588 9.28 49.43 -15.58
CA ALA A 588 9.33 50.62 -14.72
C ALA A 588 9.48 51.88 -15.57
N ILE A 589 8.53 52.81 -15.41
CA ILE A 589 8.53 54.13 -16.04
C ILE A 589 8.49 55.18 -14.93
N LEU A 590 9.33 56.20 -15.03
CA LEU A 590 9.34 57.36 -14.14
C LEU A 590 9.41 58.64 -14.96
N VAL A 591 8.41 59.51 -14.80
CA VAL A 591 8.28 60.78 -15.49
C VAL A 591 8.49 61.93 -14.52
N ILE A 592 9.32 62.88 -14.93
CA ILE A 592 9.64 64.12 -14.20
C ILE A 592 9.20 65.29 -15.07
N HIS A 593 8.12 65.97 -14.70
CA HIS A 593 7.58 67.11 -15.44
C HIS A 593 7.81 68.42 -14.68
N ALA A 594 8.38 69.43 -15.33
CA ALA A 594 8.64 70.72 -14.71
C ALA A 594 7.42 71.65 -14.81
N THR A 595 6.96 72.21 -13.68
CA THR A 595 5.75 73.07 -13.61
C THR A 595 6.04 74.56 -13.37
#